data_AF-A0A8C8DPT6-F1
#
_entry.id   AF-A0A8C8DPT6-F1
#
_cell.length_a   1.000
_cell.length_b   1.000
_cell.length_c   1.000
_cell.angle_alpha   90.00
_cell.angle_beta   90.00
_cell.angle_gamma   90.00
#
_symmetry.space_group_name_H-M   'P 1'
#
loop_
_entity.id
_entity.type
_entity.pdbx_description
1 polymer ?
#
loop_
_entity_poly.entity_id
_entity_poly.type
_entity_poly.pdbx_seq_one_letter_code
_entity_poly.pdbx_strand_id
1 'polypeptide(L)'
;MLQFAQSACNLLCRCLGITFVVWFTILFVIITVPAVLEVSLGIHRFYIRTLCRVFEWATLQIELSAKQKNRQFSKPHTKGILSKSKPLSVQENMQELRSSAHSRRSEPQFDMGDVIYFCRKGVESIIDDEVTKSFSAQELESWNLLTRSIRRFPHRGLRLTLLWGLGVLIRYGILLPLRVILAVTGIFLFVILSTSVGFLPNSKLRFFLGEKVHLMGYRFCVKSLTAFITYHNSENRPKNGSICVANHTTPLDVIILANDRCYSLVGQVHRGLLGLIQRAMVKSSPHIWFERAEVKDRHLVAKRLCDHAADKTKQPILIFPEGTCVNNTSVMMFKKGSFEIGCTIFPVAIKYDFRFGDAYWNSSKFGLVHHLLRIMSSWALVCSVWYLPPMNREEGEDAVQFAKRVKAALAAQAGLADLTWDGGLKRTKVKDAFKEEQQRLYSEILLKVHQTQKQEKCFEDETPEGD
;
A
#
# COMPACT_ATOMS: atom_id res chain seq x y z
N MET A 1 16.70 -48.12 -44.15
CA MET A 1 16.91 -47.76 -42.72
C MET A 1 16.69 -46.27 -42.41
N LEU A 2 17.28 -45.32 -43.15
CA LEU A 2 17.11 -43.88 -42.88
C LEU A 2 15.65 -43.37 -42.90
N GLN A 3 14.86 -43.76 -43.91
CA GLN A 3 13.44 -43.36 -44.00
C GLN A 3 12.58 -43.90 -42.85
N PHE A 4 12.89 -45.11 -42.36
CA PHE A 4 12.17 -45.71 -41.23
C PHE A 4 12.50 -45.01 -39.92
N ALA A 5 13.78 -44.67 -39.70
CA ALA A 5 14.22 -43.88 -38.54
C ALA A 5 13.62 -42.46 -38.54
N GLN A 6 13.50 -41.83 -39.71
CA GLN A 6 12.91 -40.49 -39.84
C GLN A 6 11.39 -40.50 -39.65
N SER A 7 10.70 -41.54 -40.13
CA SER A 7 9.26 -41.74 -39.89
C SER A 7 8.97 -42.04 -38.41
N ALA A 8 9.78 -42.88 -37.78
CA ALA A 8 9.68 -43.17 -36.35
C ALA A 8 9.96 -41.92 -35.48
N CYS A 9 10.98 -41.13 -35.82
CA CYS A 9 11.29 -39.86 -35.13
C CYS A 9 10.16 -38.83 -35.29
N ASN A 10 9.57 -38.72 -36.49
CA ASN A 10 8.41 -37.86 -36.74
C ASN A 10 7.17 -38.31 -35.95
N LEU A 11 6.92 -39.62 -35.88
CA LEU A 11 5.82 -40.16 -35.08
C LEU A 11 6.05 -39.91 -33.58
N LEU A 12 7.26 -40.10 -33.08
CA LEU A 12 7.63 -39.83 -31.70
C LEU A 12 7.47 -38.34 -31.36
N CYS A 13 7.92 -37.44 -32.24
CA CYS A 13 7.75 -35.99 -32.09
C CYS A 13 6.27 -35.60 -32.09
N ARG A 14 5.44 -36.21 -32.95
CA ARG A 14 3.98 -35.98 -32.95
C ARG A 14 3.32 -36.49 -31.69
N CYS A 15 3.67 -37.69 -31.22
CA CYS A 15 3.13 -38.25 -29.97
C CYS A 15 3.55 -37.43 -28.75
N LEU A 16 4.81 -36.99 -28.69
CA LEU A 16 5.29 -36.07 -27.64
C LEU A 16 4.58 -34.72 -27.73
N GLY A 17 4.37 -34.19 -28.93
CA GLY A 17 3.63 -32.95 -29.16
C GLY A 17 2.17 -33.05 -28.72
N ILE A 18 1.46 -34.13 -29.08
CA ILE A 18 0.08 -34.38 -28.65
C ILE A 18 0.02 -34.55 -27.13
N THR A 19 0.93 -35.32 -26.54
CA THR A 19 1.00 -35.52 -25.09
C THR A 19 1.23 -34.18 -24.38
N PHE A 20 2.15 -33.35 -24.89
CA PHE A 20 2.42 -32.02 -24.36
C PHE A 20 1.21 -31.10 -24.47
N VAL A 21 0.52 -31.08 -25.61
CA VAL A 21 -0.70 -30.28 -25.83
C VAL A 21 -1.82 -30.74 -24.89
N VAL A 22 -2.08 -32.05 -24.79
CA VAL A 22 -3.10 -32.59 -23.90
C VAL A 22 -2.78 -32.25 -22.45
N TRP A 23 -1.54 -32.43 -22.00
CA TRP A 23 -1.12 -32.14 -20.64
C TRP A 23 -1.24 -30.64 -20.31
N PHE A 24 -0.83 -29.77 -21.24
CA PHE A 24 -0.97 -28.33 -21.09
C PHE A 24 -2.44 -27.89 -21.11
N THR A 25 -3.28 -28.53 -21.92
CA THR A 25 -4.72 -28.26 -21.97
C THR A 25 -5.40 -28.69 -20.67
N ILE A 26 -5.07 -29.87 -20.14
CA ILE A 26 -5.56 -30.34 -18.84
C ILE A 26 -5.10 -29.40 -17.73
N LEU A 27 -3.82 -29.01 -17.70
CA LEU A 27 -3.30 -28.06 -16.73
C LEU A 27 -4.02 -26.70 -16.83
N PHE A 28 -4.22 -26.21 -18.03
CA PHE A 28 -4.94 -24.96 -18.28
C PHE A 28 -6.39 -25.06 -17.79
N VAL A 29 -7.10 -26.15 -18.08
CA VAL A 29 -8.47 -26.40 -17.58
C VAL A 29 -8.49 -26.49 -16.05
N ILE A 30 -7.56 -27.22 -15.43
CA ILE A 30 -7.43 -27.35 -13.97
C ILE A 30 -7.13 -26.00 -13.31
N ILE A 31 -6.47 -25.07 -13.99
CA ILE A 31 -6.21 -23.73 -13.44
C ILE A 31 -7.38 -22.78 -13.69
N THR A 32 -7.98 -22.83 -14.88
CA THR A 32 -9.03 -21.89 -15.31
C THR A 32 -10.40 -22.23 -14.76
N VAL A 33 -10.80 -23.50 -14.72
CA VAL A 33 -12.13 -23.90 -14.24
C VAL A 33 -12.33 -23.54 -12.76
N PRO A 34 -11.39 -23.83 -11.84
CA PRO A 34 -11.53 -23.39 -10.46
C PRO A 34 -11.45 -21.87 -10.29
N ALA A 35 -10.77 -21.16 -11.20
CA ALA A 35 -10.78 -19.69 -11.22
C ALA A 35 -12.16 -19.13 -11.59
N VAL A 36 -12.88 -19.78 -12.49
CA VAL A 36 -14.25 -19.41 -12.88
C VAL A 36 -15.25 -19.79 -11.79
N LEU A 37 -15.15 -21.03 -11.27
CA LEU A 37 -16.13 -21.64 -10.36
C LEU A 37 -15.88 -21.39 -8.86
N GLU A 38 -14.84 -20.63 -8.49
CA GLU A 38 -14.49 -20.34 -7.08
C GLU A 38 -14.11 -21.56 -6.23
N VAL A 39 -13.81 -22.69 -6.87
CA VAL A 39 -13.44 -23.92 -6.14
C VAL A 39 -11.98 -23.83 -5.71
N SER A 40 -11.72 -23.98 -4.41
CA SER A 40 -10.34 -24.09 -3.90
C SER A 40 -9.97 -25.57 -3.79
N LEU A 41 -8.99 -26.03 -4.59
CA LEU A 41 -8.49 -27.41 -4.54
C LEU A 41 -7.63 -27.72 -3.29
N GLY A 42 -7.56 -26.82 -2.30
CA GLY A 42 -6.80 -27.02 -1.05
C GLY A 42 -5.27 -27.01 -1.15
N ILE A 43 -4.70 -27.25 -2.35
CA ILE A 43 -3.25 -27.25 -2.66
C ILE A 43 -2.56 -25.97 -2.17
N HIS A 44 -3.29 -24.86 -2.20
CA HIS A 44 -2.84 -23.54 -1.78
C HIS A 44 -2.40 -23.46 -0.31
N ARG A 45 -3.13 -24.10 0.61
CA ARG A 45 -2.76 -24.10 2.04
C ARG A 45 -1.46 -24.85 2.28
N PHE A 46 -1.27 -25.97 1.58
CA PHE A 46 -0.03 -26.73 1.63
C PHE A 46 1.16 -25.92 1.10
N TYR A 47 0.99 -25.22 -0.02
CA TYR A 47 2.02 -24.35 -0.60
C TYR A 47 2.46 -23.26 0.38
N ILE A 48 1.51 -22.50 0.94
CA ILE A 48 1.82 -21.42 1.89
C ILE A 48 2.49 -21.95 3.16
N ARG A 49 1.98 -23.05 3.73
CA ARG A 49 2.59 -23.68 4.91
C ARG A 49 4.02 -24.15 4.64
N THR A 50 4.27 -24.69 3.46
CA THR A 50 5.61 -25.13 3.04
C THR A 50 6.56 -23.94 2.94
N LEU A 51 6.14 -22.84 2.31
CA LEU A 51 6.94 -21.62 2.23
C LEU A 51 7.26 -21.03 3.60
N CYS A 52 6.30 -20.95 4.53
CA CYS A 52 6.55 -20.48 5.89
C CYS A 52 7.67 -21.29 6.57
N ARG A 53 7.56 -22.62 6.54
CA ARG A 53 8.58 -23.52 7.11
C ARG A 53 9.96 -23.29 6.48
N VAL A 54 10.01 -23.09 5.16
CA VAL A 54 11.27 -22.81 4.44
C VAL A 54 11.85 -21.45 4.86
N PHE A 55 11.03 -20.42 5.00
CA PHE A 55 11.49 -19.08 5.42
C PHE A 55 11.97 -19.06 6.87
N GLU A 56 11.24 -19.72 7.77
CA GLU A 56 11.61 -19.89 9.18
C GLU A 56 12.95 -20.63 9.30
N TRP A 57 13.08 -21.77 8.61
CA TRP A 57 14.33 -22.52 8.57
C TRP A 57 15.49 -21.70 8.02
N ALA A 58 15.29 -21.01 6.89
CA ALA A 58 16.35 -20.20 6.27
C ALA A 58 16.78 -19.04 7.19
N THR A 59 15.83 -18.40 7.87
CA THR A 59 16.10 -17.32 8.83
C THR A 59 16.89 -17.84 10.02
N LEU A 60 16.47 -18.97 10.61
CA LEU A 60 17.19 -19.62 11.72
C LEU A 60 18.64 -19.95 11.35
N GLN A 61 18.88 -20.48 10.15
CA GLN A 61 20.24 -20.79 9.70
C GLN A 61 21.12 -19.54 9.58
N ILE A 62 20.55 -18.41 9.14
CA ILE A 62 21.30 -17.14 9.08
C ILE A 62 21.63 -16.64 10.49
N GLU A 63 20.67 -16.68 11.42
CA GLU A 63 20.88 -16.26 12.81
C GLU A 63 21.93 -17.12 13.53
N LEU A 64 21.91 -18.43 13.31
CA LEU A 64 22.93 -19.33 13.86
C LEU A 64 24.31 -19.02 13.28
N SER A 65 24.41 -18.82 11.96
CA SER A 65 25.67 -18.43 11.29
C SER A 65 26.19 -17.08 11.77
N ALA A 66 25.30 -16.17 12.13
CA ALA A 66 25.63 -14.86 12.67
C ALA A 66 26.21 -14.94 14.09
N LYS A 67 25.53 -15.70 14.97
CA LYS A 67 25.96 -15.95 16.34
C LYS A 67 27.35 -16.60 16.39
N GLN A 68 27.60 -17.59 15.53
CA GLN A 68 28.90 -18.25 15.41
C GLN A 68 30.05 -17.31 15.00
N LYS A 69 29.74 -16.21 14.29
CA LYS A 69 30.74 -15.24 13.81
C LYS A 69 30.93 -14.05 14.75
N ASN A 70 30.41 -14.09 15.98
CA ASN A 70 30.44 -12.98 16.96
C ASN A 70 29.97 -11.63 16.39
N ARG A 71 29.12 -11.64 15.35
CA ARG A 71 28.52 -10.41 14.81
C ARG A 71 27.14 -10.28 15.43
N GLN A 72 27.03 -9.41 16.45
CA GLN A 72 25.73 -8.94 16.91
C GLN A 72 25.01 -8.27 15.73
N PHE A 73 23.96 -8.91 15.24
CA PHE A 73 23.00 -8.23 14.40
C PHE A 73 22.35 -7.14 15.25
N SER A 74 22.47 -5.89 14.83
CA SER A 74 21.58 -4.85 15.35
C SER A 74 20.16 -5.30 15.01
N LYS A 75 19.41 -5.72 16.05
CA LYS A 75 17.94 -5.81 15.97
C LYS A 75 17.44 -4.48 15.42
N PRO A 76 16.33 -4.45 14.65
CA PRO A 76 15.69 -3.19 14.34
C PRO A 76 15.45 -2.50 15.68
N HIS A 77 16.07 -1.33 15.84
CA HIS A 77 15.93 -0.58 17.07
C HIS A 77 14.45 -0.39 17.34
N THR A 78 14.02 -0.94 18.47
CA THR A 78 12.73 -0.69 19.08
C THR A 78 12.50 0.82 19.05
N LYS A 79 11.32 1.26 18.59
CA LYS A 79 10.90 2.66 18.71
C LYS A 79 11.19 3.12 20.15
N GLY A 80 11.99 4.18 20.31
CA GLY A 80 12.26 4.80 21.62
C GLY A 80 13.65 4.56 22.22
N ILE A 81 14.73 4.84 21.47
CA ILE A 81 16.08 4.95 22.08
C ILE A 81 16.24 6.25 22.88
N LEU A 82 15.50 7.29 22.52
CA LEU A 82 15.32 8.44 23.39
C LEU A 82 14.05 8.21 24.21
N SER A 83 14.16 8.30 25.54
CA SER A 83 13.00 8.54 26.38
C SER A 83 12.27 9.76 25.81
N LYS A 84 11.01 9.60 25.42
CA LYS A 84 10.13 10.74 25.15
C LYS A 84 10.06 11.53 26.45
N SER A 85 10.92 12.54 26.61
CA SER A 85 10.67 13.58 27.57
C SER A 85 9.32 14.20 27.22
N LYS A 86 8.60 14.71 28.23
CA LYS A 86 7.36 15.46 28.01
C LYS A 86 7.56 16.46 26.87
N PRO A 87 6.55 16.74 26.03
CA PRO A 87 6.66 17.78 25.00
C PRO A 87 6.81 19.13 25.71
N LEU A 88 8.04 19.45 26.09
CA LEU A 88 8.47 20.74 26.57
C LEU A 88 8.39 21.70 25.39
N SER A 89 8.00 22.95 25.66
CA SER A 89 8.07 24.03 24.70
C SER A 89 9.50 24.17 24.14
N VAL A 90 9.63 24.76 22.95
CA VAL A 90 10.94 25.05 22.32
C VAL A 90 11.83 25.84 23.30
N GLN A 91 11.21 26.74 24.07
CA GLN A 91 11.88 27.59 25.06
C GLN A 91 12.44 26.79 26.24
N GLU A 92 11.68 25.86 26.82
CA GLU A 92 12.11 25.03 27.95
C GLU A 92 13.25 24.07 27.58
N ASN A 93 13.19 23.42 26.41
CA ASN A 93 14.27 22.53 25.96
C ASN A 93 15.58 23.31 25.70
N MET A 94 15.48 24.52 25.16
CA MET A 94 16.66 25.36 24.92
C MET A 94 17.25 25.90 26.22
N GLN A 95 16.42 26.30 27.18
CA GLN A 95 16.88 26.70 28.51
C GLN A 95 17.56 25.55 29.25
N GLU A 96 17.05 24.32 29.16
CA GLU A 96 17.69 23.13 29.72
C GLU A 96 19.10 22.90 29.13
N LEU A 97 19.23 22.98 27.80
CA LEU A 97 20.53 22.90 27.12
C LEU A 97 21.49 24.02 27.53
N ARG A 98 21.01 25.27 27.61
CA ARG A 98 21.81 26.42 28.07
C ARG A 98 22.25 26.26 29.54
N SER A 99 21.40 25.71 30.40
CA SER A 99 21.70 25.47 31.82
C SER A 99 22.78 24.41 32.03
N SER A 100 22.84 23.41 31.14
CA SER A 100 23.85 22.34 31.20
C SER A 100 25.25 22.79 30.77
N ALA A 101 25.37 23.86 29.97
CA ALA A 101 26.62 24.30 29.34
C ALA A 101 27.46 25.30 30.18
N HIS A 102 27.14 25.54 31.45
CA HIS A 102 27.91 26.45 32.33
C HIS A 102 28.14 27.86 31.75
N SER A 103 27.06 28.64 31.64
CA SER A 103 27.19 30.10 31.73
C SER A 103 25.88 30.70 32.25
N ARG A 104 25.89 31.24 33.47
CA ARG A 104 24.89 32.22 33.90
C ARG A 104 25.15 33.50 33.11
N ARG A 105 24.72 33.54 31.85
CA ARG A 105 24.65 34.79 31.08
C ARG A 105 23.23 35.32 31.19
N SER A 106 23.14 36.53 31.70
CA SER A 106 21.92 37.31 31.96
C SER A 106 21.30 37.92 30.69
N GLU A 107 21.91 37.74 29.51
CA GLU A 107 21.42 38.32 28.26
C GLU A 107 20.93 37.28 27.23
N PRO A 108 19.76 37.50 26.60
CA PRO A 108 19.18 36.64 25.58
C PRO A 108 19.76 36.96 24.20
N GLN A 109 21.04 36.67 24.01
CA GLN A 109 21.63 36.70 22.69
C GLN A 109 21.58 35.29 22.06
N PHE A 110 21.72 35.25 20.74
CA PHE A 110 22.00 34.01 20.04
C PHE A 110 23.20 33.33 20.69
N ASP A 111 23.04 32.08 21.14
CA ASP A 111 24.14 31.27 21.65
C ASP A 111 24.54 30.24 20.61
N MET A 112 25.84 30.04 20.41
CA MET A 112 26.31 29.04 19.44
C MET A 112 25.83 27.61 19.80
N GLY A 113 25.57 27.34 21.08
CA GLY A 113 24.97 26.10 21.57
C GLY A 113 23.53 25.88 21.10
N ASP A 114 22.81 26.92 20.67
CA ASP A 114 21.48 26.79 20.07
C ASP A 114 21.53 25.97 18.77
N VAL A 115 22.67 25.98 18.06
CA VAL A 115 22.90 25.12 16.89
C VAL A 115 22.86 23.64 17.27
N ILE A 116 23.37 23.28 18.44
CA ILE A 116 23.37 21.89 18.94
C ILE A 116 21.94 21.42 19.18
N TYR A 117 21.06 22.28 19.69
CA TYR A 117 19.63 21.99 19.82
C TYR A 117 19.00 21.64 18.46
N PHE A 118 19.19 22.47 17.44
CA PHE A 118 18.63 22.22 16.12
C PHE A 118 19.24 21.00 15.43
N CYS A 119 20.55 20.77 15.60
CA CYS A 119 21.22 19.54 15.13
C CYS A 119 20.61 18.30 15.80
N ARG A 120 20.44 18.33 17.13
CA ARG A 120 19.79 17.26 17.89
C ARG A 120 18.37 17.03 17.39
N LYS A 121 17.55 18.08 17.21
CA LYS A 121 16.18 17.97 16.68
C LYS A 121 16.14 17.44 15.26
N GLY A 122 17.12 17.80 14.42
CA GLY A 122 17.29 17.25 13.08
C GLY A 122 17.58 15.74 13.12
N VAL A 123 18.50 15.31 13.98
CA VAL A 123 18.82 13.89 14.18
C VAL A 123 17.63 13.13 14.76
N GLU A 124 16.96 13.66 15.79
CA GLU A 124 15.73 13.11 16.37
C GLU A 124 14.66 12.92 15.29
N SER A 125 14.45 13.92 14.43
CA SER A 125 13.48 13.85 13.33
C SER A 125 13.80 12.78 12.28
N ILE A 126 15.09 12.48 12.05
CA ILE A 126 15.53 11.40 11.15
C ILE A 126 15.30 10.03 11.82
N ILE A 127 15.65 9.91 13.10
CA ILE A 127 15.50 8.66 13.86
C ILE A 127 14.01 8.32 14.00
N ASP A 128 13.21 9.30 14.42
CA ASP A 128 11.78 9.19 14.67
C ASP A 128 10.93 9.48 13.43
N ASP A 129 11.51 9.37 12.23
CA ASP A 129 10.75 9.53 11.00
C ASP A 129 9.69 8.43 10.86
N GLU A 130 8.44 8.77 11.16
CA GLU A 130 7.29 7.86 11.02
C GLU A 130 6.65 7.94 9.64
N VAL A 131 6.91 9.01 8.88
CA VAL A 131 6.20 9.34 7.65
C VAL A 131 6.94 8.79 6.43
N THR A 132 8.21 9.15 6.22
CA THR A 132 8.89 8.76 4.96
C THR A 132 9.19 7.26 4.90
N LYS A 133 9.32 6.61 6.07
CA LYS A 133 9.41 5.15 6.18
C LYS A 133 8.18 4.46 5.57
N SER A 134 7.01 5.10 5.65
CA SER A 134 5.75 4.61 5.05
C SER A 134 5.76 4.61 3.51
N PHE A 135 6.72 5.29 2.89
CA PHE A 135 6.91 5.33 1.42
C PHE A 135 8.09 4.47 0.93
N SER A 136 8.65 3.63 1.80
CA SER A 136 9.70 2.68 1.49
C SER A 136 9.22 1.25 1.66
N ALA A 137 9.81 0.31 0.90
CA ALA A 137 9.49 -1.11 1.05
C ALA A 137 9.69 -1.55 2.51
N GLN A 138 8.75 -2.34 3.03
CA GLN A 138 8.79 -2.81 4.41
C GLN A 138 10.05 -3.65 4.66
N GLU A 139 10.73 -3.38 5.77
CA GLU A 139 11.84 -4.21 6.21
C GLU A 139 11.29 -5.48 6.88
N LEU A 140 11.70 -6.64 6.35
CA LEU A 140 11.30 -7.93 6.89
C LEU A 140 12.27 -8.39 7.97
N GLU A 141 11.74 -8.99 9.02
CA GLU A 141 12.52 -9.67 10.06
C GLU A 141 13.06 -11.01 9.56
N SER A 142 12.25 -11.74 8.79
CA SER A 142 12.59 -13.05 8.22
C SER A 142 13.11 -12.95 6.78
N TRP A 143 14.06 -13.81 6.41
CA TRP A 143 14.49 -13.93 5.02
C TRP A 143 13.53 -14.80 4.19
N ASN A 144 12.96 -14.22 3.15
CA ASN A 144 12.02 -14.91 2.25
C ASN A 144 12.65 -15.39 0.93
N LEU A 145 13.98 -15.53 0.86
CA LEU A 145 14.69 -15.93 -0.37
C LEU A 145 14.53 -14.97 -1.57
N LEU A 146 13.92 -13.79 -1.41
CA LEU A 146 13.86 -12.78 -2.45
C LEU A 146 15.06 -11.84 -2.34
N THR A 147 15.92 -11.81 -3.36
CA THR A 147 17.14 -10.97 -3.39
C THR A 147 16.87 -9.50 -3.09
N ARG A 148 15.74 -8.97 -3.56
CA ARG A 148 15.34 -7.56 -3.37
C ARG A 148 14.88 -7.19 -1.96
N SER A 149 14.62 -8.16 -1.10
CA SER A 149 14.29 -7.93 0.32
C SER A 149 15.54 -7.96 1.22
N ILE A 150 16.71 -8.28 0.65
CA ILE A 150 17.94 -8.51 1.39
C ILE A 150 18.66 -7.17 1.61
N ARG A 151 18.34 -6.49 2.72
CA ARG A 151 19.25 -5.46 3.27
C ARG A 151 20.15 -6.00 4.37
N ARG A 152 19.75 -7.08 5.07
CA ARG A 152 20.41 -7.51 6.32
C ARG A 152 21.38 -8.69 6.21
N PHE A 153 21.38 -9.47 5.13
CA PHE A 153 22.06 -10.79 5.16
C PHE A 153 23.17 -10.95 4.09
N PRO A 154 24.34 -10.32 4.29
CA PRO A 154 25.42 -10.33 3.29
C PRO A 154 26.20 -11.65 3.18
N HIS A 155 26.01 -12.62 4.08
CA HIS A 155 26.80 -13.87 4.08
C HIS A 155 25.90 -15.10 3.93
N ARG A 156 26.10 -15.85 2.83
CA ARG A 156 25.36 -17.07 2.51
C ARG A 156 26.29 -18.27 2.55
N GLY A 157 26.00 -19.25 3.40
CA GLY A 157 26.61 -20.58 3.29
C GLY A 157 26.14 -21.29 2.02
N LEU A 158 26.90 -22.27 1.53
CA LEU A 158 26.61 -23.00 0.28
C LEU A 158 25.18 -23.54 0.23
N ARG A 159 24.68 -24.12 1.33
CA ARG A 159 23.31 -24.65 1.45
C ARG A 159 22.23 -23.57 1.20
N LEU A 160 22.40 -22.36 1.75
CA LEU A 160 21.46 -21.26 1.57
C LEU A 160 21.52 -20.69 0.16
N THR A 161 22.72 -20.66 -0.44
CA THR A 161 22.89 -20.24 -1.84
C THR A 161 22.22 -21.23 -2.80
N LEU A 162 22.35 -22.53 -2.56
CA LEU A 162 21.65 -23.56 -3.34
C LEU A 162 20.14 -23.45 -3.20
N LEU A 163 19.61 -23.29 -1.97
CA LEU A 163 18.18 -23.08 -1.73
C LEU A 163 17.66 -21.82 -2.43
N TRP A 164 18.42 -20.72 -2.35
CA TRP A 164 18.09 -19.49 -3.07
C TRP A 164 18.10 -19.69 -4.59
N GLY A 165 19.11 -20.39 -5.12
CA GLY A 165 19.21 -20.71 -6.55
C GLY A 165 18.04 -21.54 -7.04
N LEU A 166 17.64 -22.56 -6.27
CA LEU A 166 16.43 -23.34 -6.54
C LEU A 166 15.18 -22.44 -6.51
N GLY A 167 15.07 -21.54 -5.54
CA GLY A 167 13.98 -20.58 -5.46
C GLY A 167 13.94 -19.60 -6.63
N VAL A 168 15.09 -19.20 -7.18
CA VAL A 168 15.18 -18.42 -8.43
C VAL A 168 14.67 -19.26 -9.61
N LEU A 169 15.13 -20.50 -9.75
CA LEU A 169 14.70 -21.39 -10.83
C LEU A 169 13.18 -21.64 -10.81
N ILE A 170 12.60 -21.89 -9.63
CA ILE A 170 11.15 -22.05 -9.48
C ILE A 170 10.40 -20.77 -9.85
N ARG A 171 10.82 -19.61 -9.31
CA ARG A 171 10.10 -18.35 -9.51
C ARG A 171 10.16 -17.85 -10.95
N TYR A 172 11.32 -17.92 -11.58
CA TYR A 172 11.51 -17.38 -12.94
C TYR A 172 11.32 -18.42 -14.04
N GLY A 173 11.61 -19.70 -13.78
CA GLY A 173 11.45 -20.78 -14.77
C GLY A 173 10.04 -21.36 -14.81
N ILE A 174 9.30 -21.35 -13.69
CA ILE A 174 7.98 -21.99 -13.59
C ILE A 174 6.89 -20.97 -13.29
N LEU A 175 6.99 -20.24 -12.16
CA LEU A 175 5.89 -19.38 -11.71
C LEU A 175 5.67 -18.18 -12.62
N LEU A 176 6.72 -17.45 -12.99
CA LEU A 176 6.59 -16.24 -13.79
C LEU A 176 5.99 -16.53 -15.19
N PRO A 177 6.49 -17.50 -16.00
CA PRO A 177 5.89 -17.80 -17.30
C PRO A 177 4.42 -18.23 -17.18
N LEU A 178 4.11 -19.11 -16.22
CA LEU A 178 2.74 -19.55 -15.96
C LEU A 178 1.82 -18.37 -15.64
N ARG A 179 2.26 -17.49 -14.75
CA ARG A 179 1.50 -16.30 -14.35
C ARG A 179 1.30 -15.33 -15.51
N VAL A 180 2.30 -15.13 -16.36
CA VAL A 180 2.20 -14.29 -17.56
C VAL A 180 1.18 -14.86 -18.54
N ILE A 181 1.24 -16.16 -18.82
CA ILE A 181 0.28 -16.83 -19.70
C ILE A 181 -1.15 -16.69 -19.16
N LEU A 182 -1.36 -16.92 -17.85
CA LEU A 182 -2.66 -16.76 -17.21
C LEU A 182 -3.18 -15.32 -17.26
N ALA A 183 -2.30 -14.33 -17.02
CA ALA A 183 -2.67 -12.92 -17.06
C ALA A 183 -3.06 -12.49 -18.48
N VAL A 184 -2.26 -12.85 -19.50
CA VAL A 184 -2.54 -12.51 -20.90
C VAL A 184 -3.84 -13.16 -21.35
N THR A 185 -4.03 -14.44 -21.04
CA THR A 185 -5.26 -15.17 -21.40
C THR A 185 -6.48 -14.58 -20.69
N GLY A 186 -6.36 -14.28 -19.40
CA GLY A 186 -7.43 -13.65 -18.62
C GLY A 186 -7.83 -12.28 -19.15
N ILE A 187 -6.85 -11.42 -19.47
CA ILE A 187 -7.11 -10.10 -20.06
C ILE A 187 -7.78 -10.24 -21.43
N PHE A 188 -7.31 -11.15 -22.28
CA PHE A 188 -7.88 -11.39 -23.59
C PHE A 188 -9.35 -11.83 -23.51
N LEU A 189 -9.63 -12.86 -22.68
CA LEU A 189 -11.00 -13.33 -22.44
C LEU A 189 -11.88 -12.23 -21.86
N PHE A 190 -11.36 -11.46 -20.91
CA PHE A 190 -12.10 -10.36 -20.28
C PHE A 190 -12.50 -9.29 -21.31
N VAL A 191 -11.58 -8.87 -22.17
CA VAL A 191 -11.86 -7.84 -23.21
C VAL A 191 -12.91 -8.34 -24.21
N ILE A 192 -12.80 -9.58 -24.66
CA ILE A 192 -13.75 -10.18 -25.61
C ILE A 192 -15.13 -10.29 -24.96
N LEU A 193 -15.23 -10.96 -23.82
CA LEU A 193 -16.52 -11.22 -23.17
C LEU A 193 -17.22 -9.92 -22.73
N SER A 194 -16.47 -8.95 -22.19
CA SER A 194 -17.05 -7.65 -21.79
C SER A 194 -17.56 -6.87 -22.99
N THR A 195 -16.86 -6.97 -24.13
CA THR A 195 -17.30 -6.35 -25.38
C THR A 195 -18.53 -7.04 -25.93
N SER A 196 -18.57 -8.37 -25.93
CA SER A 196 -19.73 -9.16 -26.37
C SER A 196 -20.98 -8.87 -25.54
N VAL A 197 -20.84 -8.82 -24.20
CA VAL A 197 -21.93 -8.45 -23.29
C VAL A 197 -22.45 -7.03 -23.58
N GLY A 198 -21.57 -6.11 -23.98
CA GLY A 198 -21.94 -4.74 -24.36
C GLY A 198 -22.91 -4.64 -25.53
N PHE A 199 -22.91 -5.62 -26.44
CA PHE A 199 -23.83 -5.66 -27.58
C PHE A 199 -25.23 -6.20 -27.23
N LEU A 200 -25.45 -6.66 -25.99
CA LEU A 200 -26.75 -7.18 -25.59
C LEU A 200 -27.77 -6.03 -25.44
N PRO A 201 -28.96 -6.16 -26.08
CA PRO A 201 -29.99 -5.12 -26.04
C PRO A 201 -30.71 -5.04 -24.69
N ASN A 202 -30.85 -6.18 -24.00
CA ASN A 202 -31.54 -6.25 -22.72
C ASN A 202 -30.64 -5.73 -21.58
N SER A 203 -31.06 -4.65 -20.92
CA SER A 203 -30.30 -3.99 -19.86
C SER A 203 -30.09 -4.87 -18.62
N LYS A 204 -31.08 -5.67 -18.21
CA LYS A 204 -30.99 -6.57 -17.05
C LYS A 204 -30.02 -7.71 -17.31
N LEU A 205 -30.13 -8.34 -18.48
CA LEU A 205 -29.23 -9.42 -18.88
C LEU A 205 -27.79 -8.91 -19.06
N ARG A 206 -27.63 -7.74 -19.68
CA ARG A 206 -26.32 -7.08 -19.84
C ARG A 206 -25.67 -6.81 -18.49
N PHE A 207 -26.43 -6.29 -17.52
CA PHE A 207 -25.92 -6.04 -16.17
C PHE A 207 -25.52 -7.33 -15.45
N PHE A 208 -26.39 -8.35 -15.47
CA PHE A 208 -26.13 -9.65 -14.83
C PHE A 208 -24.90 -10.34 -15.42
N LEU A 209 -24.82 -10.47 -16.75
CA LEU A 209 -23.66 -11.07 -17.41
C LEU A 209 -22.40 -10.21 -17.25
N GLY A 210 -22.55 -8.88 -17.29
CA GLY A 210 -21.46 -7.94 -17.05
C GLY A 210 -20.80 -8.15 -15.70
N GLU A 211 -21.60 -8.31 -14.64
CA GLU A 211 -21.10 -8.64 -13.30
C GLU A 211 -20.33 -9.97 -13.27
N LYS A 212 -20.86 -11.02 -13.91
CA LYS A 212 -20.18 -12.33 -13.98
C LYS A 212 -18.86 -12.27 -14.74
N VAL A 213 -18.83 -11.57 -15.87
CA VAL A 213 -17.60 -11.40 -16.68
C VAL A 213 -16.55 -10.59 -15.91
N HIS A 214 -16.95 -9.54 -15.19
CA HIS A 214 -16.05 -8.78 -14.33
C HIS A 214 -15.48 -9.61 -13.20
N LEU A 215 -16.32 -10.31 -12.43
CA LEU A 215 -15.86 -11.23 -11.38
C LEU A 215 -14.89 -12.28 -11.93
N MET A 216 -15.21 -12.89 -13.06
CA MET A 216 -14.33 -13.85 -13.73
C MET A 216 -12.98 -13.21 -14.09
N GLY A 217 -12.98 -12.02 -14.68
CA GLY A 217 -11.76 -11.27 -15.02
C GLY A 217 -10.89 -10.99 -13.80
N TYR A 218 -11.48 -10.48 -12.71
CA TYR A 218 -10.76 -10.22 -11.47
C TYR A 218 -10.19 -11.50 -10.85
N ARG A 219 -10.94 -12.60 -10.86
CA ARG A 219 -10.47 -13.91 -10.38
C ARG A 219 -9.29 -14.43 -11.19
N PHE A 220 -9.33 -14.29 -12.52
CA PHE A 220 -8.19 -14.60 -13.39
C PHE A 220 -6.97 -13.78 -13.01
N CYS A 221 -7.13 -12.47 -12.81
CA CYS A 221 -6.04 -11.60 -12.38
C CYS A 221 -5.48 -12.03 -11.00
N VAL A 222 -6.31 -12.28 -10.00
CA VAL A 222 -5.90 -12.78 -8.67
C VAL A 222 -5.13 -14.10 -8.79
N LYS A 223 -5.62 -15.06 -9.57
CA LYS A 223 -4.94 -16.35 -9.78
C LYS A 223 -3.61 -16.19 -10.51
N SER A 224 -3.53 -15.28 -11.48
CA SER A 224 -2.27 -14.93 -12.17
C SER A 224 -1.22 -14.31 -11.25
N LEU A 225 -1.62 -13.79 -10.09
CA LEU A 225 -0.70 -13.27 -9.08
C LEU A 225 -0.38 -14.31 -7.98
N THR A 226 -0.99 -15.50 -8.06
CA THR A 226 -1.06 -16.46 -6.95
C THR A 226 -1.46 -15.75 -5.66
N ALA A 227 -2.51 -14.93 -5.77
CA ALA A 227 -2.97 -14.14 -4.66
C ALA A 227 -3.86 -15.00 -3.73
N PHE A 228 -3.58 -14.91 -2.44
CA PHE A 228 -4.34 -15.54 -1.37
C PHE A 228 -4.99 -14.44 -0.55
N ILE A 229 -6.31 -14.41 -0.60
CA ILE A 229 -7.11 -13.35 0.01
C ILE A 229 -8.01 -14.02 1.03
N THR A 230 -7.86 -13.64 2.30
CA THR A 230 -8.76 -14.09 3.37
C THR A 230 -9.75 -12.98 3.65
N TYR A 231 -11.03 -13.24 3.38
CA TYR A 231 -12.10 -12.29 3.65
C TYR A 231 -12.68 -12.53 5.04
N HIS A 232 -12.76 -11.48 5.83
CA HIS A 232 -13.32 -11.47 7.18
C HIS A 232 -14.57 -10.59 7.20
N ASN A 233 -15.56 -11.00 8.01
CA ASN A 233 -16.77 -10.23 8.29
C ASN A 233 -17.62 -9.93 7.04
N SER A 234 -17.85 -10.95 6.22
CA SER A 234 -18.52 -10.83 4.91
C SER A 234 -19.96 -10.30 4.99
N GLU A 235 -20.59 -10.33 6.16
CA GLU A 235 -21.88 -9.68 6.45
C GLU A 235 -21.84 -8.15 6.25
N ASN A 236 -20.67 -7.52 6.40
CA ASN A 236 -20.48 -6.08 6.23
C ASN A 236 -20.04 -5.68 4.82
N ARG A 237 -20.19 -6.55 3.82
CA ARG A 237 -19.80 -6.24 2.44
C ARG A 237 -20.51 -4.98 1.92
N PRO A 238 -19.80 -4.13 1.13
CA PRO A 238 -20.39 -2.95 0.51
C PRO A 238 -21.64 -3.28 -0.32
N LYS A 239 -22.70 -2.51 -0.10
CA LYS A 239 -23.99 -2.68 -0.79
C LYS A 239 -24.06 -1.80 -2.04
N ASN A 240 -25.01 -2.09 -2.95
CA ASN A 240 -25.21 -1.24 -4.12
C ASN A 240 -25.67 0.17 -3.71
N GLY A 241 -25.29 1.18 -4.50
CA GLY A 241 -25.54 2.59 -4.18
C GLY A 241 -24.90 3.03 -2.85
N SER A 242 -23.67 2.62 -2.60
CA SER A 242 -22.85 3.06 -1.46
C SER A 242 -21.41 3.37 -1.87
N ILE A 243 -20.60 3.85 -0.93
CA ILE A 243 -19.17 4.07 -1.13
C ILE A 243 -18.38 3.11 -0.24
N CYS A 244 -17.49 2.35 -0.87
CA CYS A 244 -16.47 1.55 -0.22
C CYS A 244 -15.18 2.36 -0.13
N VAL A 245 -14.61 2.48 1.07
CA VAL A 245 -13.29 3.10 1.27
C VAL A 245 -12.30 2.09 1.82
N ALA A 246 -11.07 2.10 1.31
CA ALA A 246 -10.01 1.20 1.76
C ALA A 246 -8.66 1.89 1.86
N ASN A 247 -7.77 1.36 2.69
CA ASN A 247 -6.35 1.73 2.67
C ASN A 247 -5.69 1.24 1.38
N HIS A 248 -4.63 1.92 0.95
CA HIS A 248 -4.07 1.75 -0.39
C HIS A 248 -2.57 1.43 -0.36
N THR A 249 -2.23 0.22 -0.78
CA THR A 249 -0.85 -0.28 -0.84
C THR A 249 -0.34 -0.42 -2.27
N THR A 250 -1.25 -0.72 -3.21
CA THR A 250 -0.89 -1.04 -4.59
C THR A 250 -2.08 -0.86 -5.52
N PRO A 251 -1.89 -0.57 -6.82
CA PRO A 251 -2.98 -0.55 -7.79
C PRO A 251 -3.76 -1.88 -7.86
N LEU A 252 -3.15 -2.98 -7.41
CA LEU A 252 -3.77 -4.29 -7.34
C LEU A 252 -4.85 -4.39 -6.24
N ASP A 253 -4.93 -3.45 -5.29
CA ASP A 253 -5.97 -3.43 -4.26
C ASP A 253 -7.37 -3.46 -4.89
N VAL A 254 -7.53 -2.80 -6.03
CA VAL A 254 -8.75 -2.83 -6.84
C VAL A 254 -9.15 -4.26 -7.19
N ILE A 255 -8.21 -5.04 -7.72
CA ILE A 255 -8.45 -6.41 -8.17
C ILE A 255 -8.65 -7.35 -6.97
N ILE A 256 -7.96 -7.09 -5.86
CA ILE A 256 -8.10 -7.87 -4.62
C ILE A 256 -9.51 -7.71 -4.06
N LEU A 257 -10.02 -6.48 -3.94
CA LEU A 257 -11.38 -6.27 -3.48
C LEU A 257 -12.40 -6.77 -4.52
N ALA A 258 -12.14 -6.50 -5.80
CA ALA A 258 -13.07 -6.83 -6.87
C ALA A 258 -13.21 -8.35 -7.16
N ASN A 259 -12.32 -9.16 -6.61
CA ASN A 259 -12.39 -10.62 -6.67
C ASN A 259 -13.61 -11.18 -5.91
N ASP A 260 -14.04 -10.52 -4.84
CA ASP A 260 -15.16 -10.96 -4.00
C ASP A 260 -16.48 -10.28 -4.35
N ARG A 261 -16.45 -9.02 -4.82
CA ARG A 261 -17.63 -8.29 -5.29
C ARG A 261 -17.24 -7.25 -6.36
N CYS A 262 -18.07 -7.01 -7.36
CA CYS A 262 -17.81 -5.92 -8.31
C CYS A 262 -17.99 -4.53 -7.69
N TYR A 263 -17.11 -3.61 -8.11
CA TYR A 263 -17.11 -2.20 -7.70
C TYR A 263 -17.10 -1.28 -8.91
N SER A 264 -17.79 -0.16 -8.80
CA SER A 264 -17.65 0.97 -9.73
C SER A 264 -16.36 1.72 -9.39
N LEU A 265 -15.35 1.46 -10.22
CA LEU A 265 -14.05 2.14 -10.13
C LEU A 265 -14.14 3.63 -10.50
N VAL A 266 -13.35 4.43 -9.80
CA VAL A 266 -13.14 5.85 -10.08
C VAL A 266 -11.69 6.06 -10.51
N GLY A 267 -11.46 6.73 -11.63
CA GLY A 267 -10.08 7.01 -12.05
C GLY A 267 -9.97 7.94 -13.25
N GLN A 268 -8.74 8.17 -13.69
CA GLN A 268 -8.46 8.93 -14.90
C GLN A 268 -8.53 8.05 -16.14
N VAL A 269 -8.93 8.63 -17.27
CA VAL A 269 -8.85 7.95 -18.57
C VAL A 269 -7.39 7.72 -18.95
N HIS A 270 -7.04 6.48 -19.28
CA HIS A 270 -5.71 6.07 -19.73
C HIS A 270 -5.71 5.75 -21.24
N ARG A 271 -4.52 5.82 -21.85
CA ARG A 271 -4.26 5.39 -23.24
C ARG A 271 -3.62 3.99 -23.26
N GLY A 272 -3.39 3.45 -24.46
CA GLY A 272 -2.74 2.14 -24.65
C GLY A 272 -3.57 0.97 -24.12
N LEU A 273 -2.89 -0.06 -23.59
CA LEU A 273 -3.52 -1.29 -23.09
C LEU A 273 -4.50 -1.02 -21.94
N LEU A 274 -4.14 -0.16 -20.98
CA LEU A 274 -5.04 0.21 -19.88
C LEU A 274 -6.31 0.90 -20.40
N GLY A 275 -6.17 1.77 -21.41
CA GLY A 275 -7.31 2.40 -22.06
C GLY A 275 -8.21 1.40 -22.80
N LEU A 276 -7.64 0.37 -23.42
CA LEU A 276 -8.41 -0.71 -24.05
C LEU A 276 -9.24 -1.48 -23.01
N ILE A 277 -8.63 -1.84 -21.87
CA ILE A 277 -9.31 -2.52 -20.77
C ILE A 277 -10.42 -1.62 -20.21
N GLN A 278 -10.14 -0.33 -19.94
CA GLN A 278 -11.15 0.62 -19.45
C GLN A 278 -12.35 0.73 -20.42
N ARG A 279 -12.10 0.82 -21.73
CA ARG A 279 -13.18 0.84 -22.74
C ARG A 279 -14.01 -0.44 -22.74
N ALA A 280 -13.39 -1.60 -22.53
CA ALA A 280 -14.12 -2.86 -22.42
C ALA A 280 -14.98 -2.92 -21.14
N MET A 281 -14.46 -2.44 -20.01
CA MET A 281 -15.16 -2.40 -18.73
C MET A 281 -16.44 -1.56 -18.79
N VAL A 282 -16.36 -0.35 -19.36
CA VAL A 282 -17.51 0.60 -19.42
C VAL A 282 -18.68 0.04 -20.24
N LYS A 283 -18.43 -0.85 -21.20
CA LYS A 283 -19.49 -1.48 -22.00
C LYS A 283 -20.42 -2.38 -21.19
N SER A 284 -19.96 -2.88 -20.04
CA SER A 284 -20.70 -3.87 -19.25
C SER A 284 -20.85 -3.52 -17.76
N SER A 285 -20.24 -2.43 -17.29
CA SER A 285 -20.39 -1.91 -15.92
C SER A 285 -20.26 -0.38 -15.84
N PRO A 286 -21.04 0.32 -14.99
CA PRO A 286 -21.00 1.77 -14.84
C PRO A 286 -19.77 2.24 -14.04
N HIS A 287 -18.60 2.24 -14.67
CA HIS A 287 -17.38 2.83 -14.11
C HIS A 287 -17.33 4.34 -14.34
N ILE A 288 -16.69 5.07 -13.41
CA ILE A 288 -16.61 6.53 -13.45
C ILE A 288 -15.19 6.94 -13.85
N TRP A 289 -15.01 7.35 -15.09
CA TRP A 289 -13.73 7.84 -15.59
C TRP A 289 -13.78 9.34 -15.82
N PHE A 290 -12.77 10.04 -15.34
CA PHE A 290 -12.64 11.48 -15.49
C PHE A 290 -11.53 11.82 -16.48
N GLU A 291 -11.75 12.87 -17.26
CA GLU A 291 -10.66 13.51 -18.00
C GLU A 291 -9.76 14.33 -17.06
N ARG A 292 -8.49 14.52 -17.45
CA ARG A 292 -7.53 15.25 -16.60
C ARG A 292 -7.98 16.67 -16.25
N ALA A 293 -8.73 17.33 -17.13
CA ALA A 293 -9.29 18.65 -16.89
C ALA A 293 -10.44 18.61 -15.87
N GLU A 294 -11.35 17.64 -16.00
CA GLU A 294 -12.52 17.47 -15.12
C GLU A 294 -12.14 17.18 -13.67
N VAL A 295 -11.04 16.46 -13.42
CA VAL A 295 -10.58 16.15 -12.05
C VAL A 295 -10.28 17.41 -11.23
N LYS A 296 -10.03 18.56 -11.88
CA LYS A 296 -9.82 19.83 -11.18
C LYS A 296 -11.12 20.43 -10.64
N ASP A 297 -12.26 20.09 -11.23
CA ASP A 297 -13.57 20.54 -10.77
C ASP A 297 -14.11 19.61 -9.68
N ARG A 298 -13.91 20.01 -8.43
CA ARG A 298 -14.36 19.25 -7.25
C ARG A 298 -15.88 19.11 -7.20
N HIS A 299 -16.63 20.12 -7.67
CA HIS A 299 -18.09 20.10 -7.63
C HIS A 299 -18.64 19.09 -8.63
N LEU A 300 -18.08 19.06 -9.85
CA LEU A 300 -18.44 18.07 -10.86
C LEU A 300 -18.15 16.64 -10.38
N VAL A 301 -16.98 16.41 -9.79
CA VAL A 301 -16.60 15.10 -9.24
C VAL A 301 -17.58 14.68 -8.13
N ALA A 302 -17.82 15.56 -7.15
CA ALA A 302 -18.73 15.27 -6.04
C ALA A 302 -20.15 14.96 -6.53
N LYS A 303 -20.67 15.74 -7.50
CA LYS A 303 -21.98 15.52 -8.09
C LYS A 303 -22.10 14.15 -8.76
N ARG A 304 -21.14 13.77 -9.64
CA ARG A 304 -21.17 12.46 -10.31
C ARG A 304 -21.11 11.28 -9.31
N LEU A 305 -20.33 11.41 -8.23
CA LEU A 305 -20.27 10.39 -7.19
C LEU A 305 -21.58 10.31 -6.39
N CYS A 306 -22.21 11.45 -6.10
CA CYS A 306 -23.51 11.51 -5.44
C CYS A 306 -24.61 10.88 -6.28
N ASP A 307 -24.71 11.26 -7.56
CA ASP A 307 -25.69 10.70 -8.51
C ASP A 307 -25.54 9.18 -8.67
N HIS A 308 -24.30 8.67 -8.66
CA HIS A 308 -24.04 7.24 -8.71
C HIS A 308 -24.42 6.52 -7.41
N ALA A 309 -24.07 7.07 -6.25
CA ALA A 309 -24.40 6.48 -4.95
C ALA A 309 -25.92 6.54 -4.61
N ALA A 310 -26.64 7.51 -5.18
CA ALA A 310 -28.09 7.60 -5.06
C ALA A 310 -28.80 6.42 -5.79
N ASP A 311 -28.22 5.94 -6.88
CA ASP A 311 -28.76 4.83 -7.67
C ASP A 311 -28.44 3.46 -7.03
N LYS A 312 -29.44 2.86 -6.38
CA LYS A 312 -29.33 1.57 -5.69
C LYS A 312 -29.17 0.37 -6.63
N THR A 313 -29.29 0.55 -7.95
CA THR A 313 -29.01 -0.50 -8.91
C THR A 313 -27.53 -0.62 -9.25
N LYS A 314 -26.75 0.45 -9.02
CA LYS A 314 -25.32 0.50 -9.37
C LYS A 314 -24.43 -0.11 -8.29
N GLN A 315 -23.32 -0.67 -8.73
CA GLN A 315 -22.30 -1.24 -7.84
C GLN A 315 -21.72 -0.16 -6.90
N PRO A 316 -21.26 -0.55 -5.69
CA PRO A 316 -20.60 0.37 -4.78
C PRO A 316 -19.39 1.04 -5.43
N ILE A 317 -19.20 2.32 -5.15
CA ILE A 317 -18.04 3.06 -5.62
C ILE A 317 -16.82 2.67 -4.76
N LEU A 318 -15.71 2.30 -5.38
CA LEU A 318 -14.47 2.02 -4.65
C LEU A 318 -13.55 3.25 -4.68
N ILE A 319 -13.21 3.76 -3.49
CA ILE A 319 -12.33 4.92 -3.31
C ILE A 319 -11.19 4.57 -2.34
N PHE A 320 -9.98 5.00 -2.69
CA PHE A 320 -8.80 4.93 -1.84
C PHE A 320 -8.46 6.34 -1.32
N PRO A 321 -9.05 6.78 -0.19
CA PRO A 321 -9.00 8.17 0.24
C PRO A 321 -7.61 8.68 0.66
N GLU A 322 -6.61 7.80 0.80
CA GLU A 322 -5.20 8.20 0.99
C GLU A 322 -4.63 9.00 -0.19
N GLY A 323 -5.15 8.76 -1.41
CA GLY A 323 -4.70 9.42 -2.64
C GLY A 323 -3.29 9.01 -3.10
N THR A 324 -2.65 8.05 -2.43
CA THR A 324 -1.37 7.44 -2.81
C THR A 324 -1.28 6.03 -2.26
N CYS A 325 -0.45 5.19 -2.89
CA CYS A 325 -0.03 3.93 -2.29
C CYS A 325 1.01 4.16 -1.17
N VAL A 326 0.85 3.44 -0.06
CA VAL A 326 1.79 3.36 1.07
C VAL A 326 2.17 1.92 1.39
N ASN A 327 3.21 1.70 2.18
CA ASN A 327 3.82 0.37 2.37
C ASN A 327 3.06 -0.55 3.35
N ASN A 328 1.81 -0.26 3.71
CA ASN A 328 0.96 -1.09 4.56
C ASN A 328 1.49 -1.30 6.02
N THR A 329 2.36 -0.42 6.51
CA THR A 329 2.69 -0.31 7.94
C THR A 329 1.88 0.77 8.66
N SER A 330 1.29 1.68 7.88
CA SER A 330 0.54 2.85 8.34
C SER A 330 -0.58 3.18 7.35
N VAL A 331 -1.49 4.05 7.77
CA VAL A 331 -2.54 4.66 6.93
C VAL A 331 -2.35 6.17 6.95
N MET A 332 -2.30 6.79 5.78
CA MET A 332 -2.17 8.25 5.66
C MET A 332 -3.49 8.96 5.97
N MET A 333 -3.44 10.27 6.14
CA MET A 333 -4.63 11.12 6.21
C MET A 333 -5.56 10.88 5.01
N PHE A 334 -6.83 10.57 5.30
CA PHE A 334 -7.88 10.46 4.31
C PHE A 334 -8.30 11.84 3.79
N LYS A 335 -8.39 11.96 2.46
CA LYS A 335 -8.93 13.16 1.82
C LYS A 335 -10.45 13.22 2.05
N LYS A 336 -10.95 14.39 2.47
CA LYS A 336 -12.35 14.59 2.87
C LYS A 336 -13.40 14.43 1.75
N GLY A 337 -13.00 14.51 0.47
CA GLY A 337 -13.97 14.60 -0.65
C GLY A 337 -14.97 13.45 -0.74
N SER A 338 -14.56 12.22 -0.43
CA SER A 338 -15.48 11.07 -0.40
C SER A 338 -16.46 11.09 0.78
N PHE A 339 -16.16 11.86 1.82
CA PHE A 339 -16.93 11.97 3.07
C PHE A 339 -17.90 13.17 3.04
N GLU A 340 -17.86 14.00 2.00
CA GLU A 340 -18.78 15.12 1.77
C GLU A 340 -20.09 14.69 1.08
N ILE A 341 -20.15 13.49 0.49
CA ILE A 341 -21.24 13.01 -0.38
C ILE A 341 -22.52 12.65 0.42
N GLY A 342 -22.42 12.51 1.75
CA GLY A 342 -23.58 12.26 2.63
C GLY A 342 -24.18 10.86 2.53
N CYS A 343 -23.48 9.90 1.92
CA CYS A 343 -23.91 8.51 1.84
C CYS A 343 -23.20 7.60 2.86
N THR A 344 -23.77 6.42 3.11
CA THR A 344 -23.15 5.39 3.95
C THR A 344 -21.79 4.96 3.39
N ILE A 345 -20.77 5.03 4.25
CA ILE A 345 -19.42 4.57 3.96
C ILE A 345 -19.25 3.14 4.48
N PHE A 346 -18.72 2.26 3.65
CA PHE A 346 -18.32 0.91 4.01
C PHE A 346 -16.79 0.86 4.09
N PRO A 347 -16.19 0.88 5.29
CA PRO A 347 -14.75 0.82 5.44
C PRO A 347 -14.26 -0.62 5.23
N VAL A 348 -13.13 -0.75 4.53
CA VAL A 348 -12.49 -2.04 4.27
C VAL A 348 -11.00 -1.94 4.55
N ALA A 349 -10.51 -2.78 5.46
CA ALA A 349 -9.10 -2.82 5.80
C ALA A 349 -8.39 -3.95 5.03
N ILE A 350 -7.25 -3.64 4.41
CA ILE A 350 -6.40 -4.60 3.70
C ILE A 350 -5.05 -4.69 4.42
N LYS A 351 -4.66 -5.89 4.86
CA LYS A 351 -3.33 -6.16 5.41
C LYS A 351 -2.60 -7.19 4.55
N TYR A 352 -1.42 -6.82 4.07
CA TYR A 352 -0.55 -7.70 3.30
C TYR A 352 0.45 -8.43 4.19
N ASP A 353 0.76 -9.66 3.81
CA ASP A 353 1.87 -10.42 4.37
C ASP A 353 3.09 -10.34 3.44
N PHE A 354 3.99 -9.43 3.76
CA PHE A 354 5.18 -9.13 2.96
C PHE A 354 6.21 -10.27 2.97
N ARG A 355 6.05 -11.31 3.80
CA ARG A 355 6.91 -12.50 3.77
C ARG A 355 6.86 -13.16 2.40
N PHE A 356 5.73 -13.13 1.70
CA PHE A 356 5.57 -13.81 0.39
C PHE A 356 5.94 -12.93 -0.81
N GLY A 357 5.81 -11.61 -0.66
CA GLY A 357 6.07 -10.66 -1.74
C GLY A 357 5.80 -9.22 -1.30
N ASP A 358 6.62 -8.30 -1.84
CA ASP A 358 6.45 -6.86 -1.63
C ASP A 358 5.34 -6.33 -2.54
N ALA A 359 4.17 -6.05 -1.95
CA ALA A 359 3.02 -5.51 -2.66
C ALA A 359 3.16 -4.00 -2.95
N TYR A 360 3.96 -3.29 -2.16
CA TYR A 360 4.00 -1.83 -2.14
C TYR A 360 4.43 -1.25 -3.49
N TRP A 361 3.61 -0.35 -4.05
CA TRP A 361 3.95 0.37 -5.26
C TRP A 361 4.41 1.80 -5.01
N ASN A 362 5.61 2.13 -5.51
CA ASN A 362 6.06 3.50 -5.64
C ASN A 362 6.20 3.88 -7.12
N SER A 363 5.20 4.60 -7.62
CA SER A 363 5.13 5.08 -9.00
C SER A 363 6.31 5.97 -9.40
N SER A 364 6.96 6.64 -8.44
CA SER A 364 8.15 7.48 -8.70
C SER A 364 9.42 6.66 -8.89
N LYS A 365 9.43 5.39 -8.47
CA LYS A 365 10.59 4.49 -8.61
C LYS A 365 10.44 3.52 -9.78
N PHE A 366 9.24 2.97 -9.98
CA PHE A 366 9.01 1.96 -11.01
C PHE A 366 7.65 2.13 -11.69
N GLY A 367 7.62 1.92 -13.01
CA GLY A 367 6.38 1.84 -13.78
C GLY A 367 5.54 0.59 -13.42
N LEU A 368 4.25 0.62 -13.77
CA LEU A 368 3.30 -0.44 -13.42
C LEU A 368 3.71 -1.82 -13.95
N VAL A 369 4.20 -1.92 -15.20
CA VAL A 369 4.61 -3.21 -15.79
C VAL A 369 5.78 -3.83 -15.01
N HIS A 370 6.80 -3.03 -14.67
CA HIS A 370 7.92 -3.50 -13.86
C HIS A 370 7.44 -3.93 -12.46
N HIS A 371 6.50 -3.20 -11.85
CA HIS A 371 5.88 -3.58 -10.59
C HIS A 371 5.12 -4.92 -10.68
N LEU A 372 4.34 -5.11 -11.74
CA LEU A 372 3.62 -6.37 -11.99
C LEU A 372 4.59 -7.53 -12.16
N LEU A 373 5.65 -7.40 -12.98
CA LEU A 373 6.68 -8.42 -13.12
C LEU A 373 7.38 -8.74 -11.80
N ARG A 374 7.61 -7.72 -10.96
CA ARG A 374 8.13 -7.92 -9.60
C ARG A 374 7.16 -8.76 -8.75
N ILE A 375 5.87 -8.47 -8.76
CA ILE A 375 4.89 -9.26 -7.99
C ILE A 375 4.75 -10.67 -8.56
N MET A 376 4.68 -10.82 -9.88
CA MET A 376 4.57 -12.11 -10.56
C MET A 376 5.83 -12.97 -10.41
N SER A 377 6.98 -12.39 -10.07
CA SER A 377 8.21 -13.11 -9.71
C SER A 377 8.39 -13.30 -8.19
N SER A 378 7.43 -12.87 -7.36
CA SER A 378 7.37 -13.18 -5.91
C SER A 378 6.92 -14.63 -5.66
N TRP A 379 6.89 -15.07 -4.40
CA TRP A 379 6.31 -16.35 -4.03
C TRP A 379 4.79 -16.35 -4.16
N ALA A 380 4.13 -15.36 -3.57
CA ALA A 380 2.69 -15.18 -3.65
C ALA A 380 2.32 -13.75 -3.25
N LEU A 381 1.06 -13.37 -3.46
CA LEU A 381 0.49 -12.15 -2.91
C LEU A 381 -0.52 -12.53 -1.83
N VAL A 382 -0.11 -12.48 -0.56
CA VAL A 382 -0.96 -12.90 0.56
C VAL A 382 -1.50 -11.67 1.27
N CYS A 383 -2.80 -11.63 1.50
CA CYS A 383 -3.44 -10.57 2.26
C CYS A 383 -4.73 -11.04 2.96
N SER A 384 -5.12 -10.26 3.96
CA SER A 384 -6.42 -10.35 4.60
C SER A 384 -7.20 -9.06 4.34
N VAL A 385 -8.50 -9.23 4.12
CA VAL A 385 -9.47 -8.16 3.86
C VAL A 385 -10.54 -8.24 4.94
N TRP A 386 -10.72 -7.17 5.71
CA TRP A 386 -11.78 -7.05 6.70
C TRP A 386 -12.81 -6.05 6.23
N TYR A 387 -14.05 -6.49 6.13
CA TYR A 387 -15.20 -5.62 5.93
C TYR A 387 -15.66 -5.09 7.30
N LEU A 388 -15.55 -3.79 7.53
CA LEU A 388 -15.98 -3.17 8.78
C LEU A 388 -17.45 -2.79 8.71
N PRO A 389 -18.15 -2.68 9.86
CA PRO A 389 -19.52 -2.20 9.90
C PRO A 389 -19.69 -0.87 9.13
N PRO A 390 -20.83 -0.67 8.44
CA PRO A 390 -21.10 0.57 7.72
C PRO A 390 -21.15 1.76 8.68
N MET A 391 -20.61 2.89 8.25
CA MET A 391 -20.52 4.12 9.03
C MET A 391 -21.26 5.24 8.30
N ASN A 392 -22.10 5.96 9.05
CA ASN A 392 -22.72 7.21 8.60
C ASN A 392 -22.09 8.37 9.39
N ARG A 393 -22.19 9.58 8.83
CA ARG A 393 -21.81 10.81 9.53
C ARG A 393 -22.70 11.02 10.74
N GLU A 394 -22.10 11.29 11.89
CA GLU A 394 -22.83 11.55 13.14
C GLU A 394 -23.37 13.00 13.18
N GLU A 395 -24.31 13.27 14.08
CA GLU A 395 -24.83 14.63 14.26
C GLU A 395 -23.72 15.58 14.76
N GLY A 396 -23.58 16.74 14.11
CA GLY A 396 -22.51 17.69 14.41
C GLY A 396 -21.12 17.31 13.90
N GLU A 397 -20.94 16.12 13.29
CA GLU A 397 -19.67 15.68 12.73
C GLU A 397 -19.45 16.29 11.33
N ASP A 398 -18.31 16.95 11.13
CA ASP A 398 -17.90 17.42 9.79
C ASP A 398 -17.27 16.29 8.93
N ALA A 399 -17.05 16.55 7.64
CA ALA A 399 -16.48 15.55 6.73
C ALA A 399 -15.04 15.12 7.08
N VAL A 400 -14.27 15.99 7.76
CA VAL A 400 -12.89 15.71 8.17
C VAL A 400 -12.87 14.83 9.41
N GLN A 401 -13.73 15.13 10.39
CA GLN A 401 -13.94 14.33 11.60
C GLN A 401 -14.46 12.94 11.22
N PHE A 402 -15.42 12.86 10.30
CA PHE A 402 -15.92 11.59 9.79
C PHE A 402 -14.82 10.77 9.10
N ALA A 403 -14.03 11.40 8.24
CA ALA A 403 -12.89 10.76 7.60
C ALA A 403 -11.87 10.23 8.64
N LYS A 404 -11.61 11.00 9.71
CA LYS A 404 -10.71 10.62 10.80
C LYS A 404 -11.23 9.41 11.56
N ARG A 405 -12.53 9.37 11.91
CA ARG A 405 -13.17 8.26 12.62
C ARG A 405 -13.16 6.97 11.79
N VAL A 406 -13.48 7.06 10.50
CA VAL A 406 -13.42 5.93 9.57
C VAL A 406 -11.99 5.41 9.41
N LYS A 407 -11.02 6.31 9.25
CA LYS A 407 -9.60 5.96 9.15
C LYS A 407 -9.11 5.25 10.42
N ALA A 408 -9.46 5.76 11.60
CA ALA A 408 -9.05 5.20 12.88
C ALA A 408 -9.59 3.77 13.07
N ALA A 409 -10.87 3.54 12.73
CA ALA A 409 -11.47 2.20 12.77
C ALA A 409 -10.74 1.22 11.85
N LEU A 410 -10.43 1.64 10.63
CA LEU A 410 -9.68 0.83 9.66
C LEU A 410 -8.27 0.52 10.16
N ALA A 411 -7.54 1.55 10.62
CA ALA A 411 -6.18 1.42 11.11
C ALA A 411 -6.10 0.47 12.32
N ALA A 412 -7.06 0.56 13.25
CA ALA A 412 -7.19 -0.35 14.37
C ALA A 412 -7.41 -1.79 13.91
N GLN A 413 -8.34 -2.02 12.97
CA GLN A 413 -8.67 -3.36 12.47
C GLN A 413 -7.48 -4.06 11.77
N ALA A 414 -6.69 -3.32 11.00
CA ALA A 414 -5.52 -3.86 10.29
C ALA A 414 -4.20 -3.78 11.08
N GLY A 415 -4.21 -3.24 12.31
CA GLY A 415 -2.98 -3.03 13.08
C GLY A 415 -1.98 -2.12 12.35
N LEU A 416 -2.47 -1.01 11.80
CA LEU A 416 -1.69 -0.01 11.06
C LEU A 416 -1.52 1.24 11.92
N ALA A 417 -0.37 1.90 11.81
CA ALA A 417 -0.17 3.20 12.44
C ALA A 417 -1.08 4.26 11.79
N ASP A 418 -1.91 4.92 12.60
CA ASP A 418 -2.75 6.04 12.17
C ASP A 418 -1.91 7.32 12.10
N LEU A 419 -1.54 7.77 10.90
CA LEU A 419 -0.78 9.00 10.72
C LEU A 419 -1.68 10.19 10.38
N THR A 420 -1.33 11.34 10.95
CA THR A 420 -1.98 12.64 10.68
C THR A 420 -1.46 13.32 9.42
N TRP A 421 -0.43 12.77 8.77
CA TRP A 421 0.18 13.34 7.57
C TRP A 421 -0.48 12.84 6.30
N ASP A 422 -0.46 13.67 5.26
CA ASP A 422 -0.98 13.29 3.96
C ASP A 422 0.08 12.62 3.07
N GLY A 423 -0.39 11.95 2.03
CA GLY A 423 0.47 11.27 1.06
C GLY A 423 1.32 12.19 0.17
N GLY A 424 1.14 13.52 0.23
CA GLY A 424 1.85 14.48 -0.60
C GLY A 424 3.36 14.52 -0.32
N LEU A 425 3.74 14.23 0.93
CA LEU A 425 5.15 14.13 1.36
C LEU A 425 5.94 13.02 0.65
N LYS A 426 5.26 12.11 -0.06
CA LYS A 426 5.92 11.12 -0.92
C LYS A 426 6.69 11.76 -2.08
N ARG A 427 6.28 12.96 -2.52
CA ARG A 427 6.81 13.62 -3.74
C ARG A 427 7.21 15.07 -3.53
N THR A 428 6.68 15.72 -2.50
CA THR A 428 6.90 17.14 -2.22
C THR A 428 7.63 17.30 -0.91
N LYS A 429 8.46 18.34 -0.82
CA LYS A 429 9.05 18.75 0.45
C LYS A 429 7.96 19.33 1.35
N VAL A 430 8.21 19.34 2.66
CA VAL A 430 7.38 20.05 3.62
C VAL A 430 7.23 21.51 3.17
N LYS A 431 6.02 22.07 3.29
CA LYS A 431 5.72 23.46 2.92
C LYS A 431 6.64 24.42 3.68
N ASP A 432 7.09 25.47 3.02
CA ASP A 432 8.01 26.44 3.63
C ASP A 432 7.40 27.15 4.84
N ALA A 433 6.08 27.33 4.88
CA ALA A 433 5.35 27.84 6.05
C ALA A 433 5.65 27.09 7.37
N PHE A 434 5.90 25.77 7.34
CA PHE A 434 6.28 25.03 8.55
C PHE A 434 7.72 25.33 9.00
N LYS A 435 8.61 25.64 8.05
CA LYS A 435 9.97 26.08 8.36
C LYS A 435 9.94 27.50 8.92
N GLU A 436 9.18 28.38 8.27
CA GLU A 436 8.96 29.76 8.70
C GLU A 436 8.36 29.80 10.11
N GLU A 437 7.44 28.90 10.45
CA GLU A 437 6.87 28.82 11.80
C GLU A 437 7.92 28.43 12.84
N GLN A 438 8.82 27.48 12.55
CA GLN A 438 9.92 27.16 13.46
C GLN A 438 10.92 28.33 13.60
N GLN A 439 11.20 29.03 12.51
CA GLN A 439 12.03 30.25 12.52
C GLN A 439 11.37 31.36 13.33
N ARG A 440 10.05 31.53 13.22
CA ARG A 440 9.25 32.50 13.98
C ARG A 440 9.27 32.18 15.46
N LEU A 441 9.03 30.93 15.85
CA LEU A 441 9.10 30.49 17.25
C LEU A 441 10.48 30.75 17.86
N TYR A 442 11.54 30.49 17.10
CA TYR A 442 12.89 30.79 17.56
C TYR A 442 13.14 32.30 17.67
N SER A 443 12.70 33.08 16.68
CA SER A 443 12.79 34.54 16.72
C SER A 443 12.02 35.13 17.90
N GLU A 444 10.85 34.58 18.26
CA GLU A 444 10.10 35.01 19.44
C GLU A 444 10.86 34.76 20.74
N ILE A 445 11.64 33.68 20.84
CA ILE A 445 12.48 33.42 22.02
C ILE A 445 13.56 34.49 22.15
N LEU A 446 14.16 34.91 21.03
CA LEU A 446 15.14 36.01 21.02
C LEU A 446 14.50 37.36 21.36
N LEU A 447 13.26 37.61 20.90
CA LEU A 447 12.57 38.90 21.04
C LEU A 447 11.82 39.07 22.38
N LYS A 448 11.13 38.04 22.88
CA LYS A 448 10.33 38.12 24.13
C LYS A 448 11.20 38.42 25.34
N VAL A 449 12.41 37.87 25.40
CA VAL A 449 13.33 38.17 26.50
C VAL A 449 13.92 39.58 26.38
N HIS A 450 14.00 40.13 25.16
CA HIS A 450 14.40 41.53 24.91
C HIS A 450 13.38 42.55 25.46
N GLN A 451 12.08 42.23 25.43
CA GLN A 451 11.03 43.07 25.99
C GLN A 451 11.00 43.03 27.52
N THR A 452 11.21 41.86 28.13
CA THR A 452 11.33 41.72 29.60
C THR A 452 12.53 42.51 30.14
N GLN A 453 13.68 42.46 29.47
CA GLN A 453 14.86 43.26 29.83
C GLN A 453 14.64 44.77 29.71
N LYS A 454 13.84 45.22 28.74
CA LYS A 454 13.52 46.65 28.59
C LYS A 454 12.61 47.15 29.71
N GLN A 455 11.74 46.28 30.24
CA GLN A 455 10.91 46.59 31.42
C GLN A 455 11.71 46.54 32.72
N GLU A 456 12.64 45.59 32.90
CA GLU A 456 13.50 45.51 34.09
C GLU A 456 14.51 46.68 34.17
N LYS A 457 15.15 47.06 33.05
CA LYS A 457 16.01 48.27 33.02
C LYS A 457 15.25 49.56 33.32
N CYS A 458 13.99 49.66 32.89
CA CYS A 458 13.16 50.83 33.18
C CYS A 458 12.74 50.89 34.65
N PHE A 459 12.74 49.76 35.36
CA PHE A 459 12.46 49.66 36.80
C PHE A 459 13.71 49.90 37.66
N GLU A 460 14.91 49.48 37.22
CA GLU A 460 16.18 49.75 37.92
C GLU A 460 16.61 51.22 37.83
N ASP A 461 16.32 51.91 36.72
CA ASP A 461 16.58 53.36 36.57
C ASP A 461 15.59 54.25 37.36
N GLU A 462 14.52 53.70 37.95
CA GLU A 462 13.56 54.43 38.78
C GLU A 462 13.76 54.25 40.29
N THR A 463 14.76 53.49 40.73
CA THR A 463 15.18 53.48 42.15
C THR A 463 16.17 54.61 42.42
N PRO A 464 15.84 55.62 43.25
CA PRO A 464 16.78 56.68 43.57
C PRO A 464 17.86 56.13 44.51
N GLU A 465 19.13 56.23 44.10
CA GLU A 465 20.24 56.29 45.06
C GLU A 465 20.06 57.54 45.91
N GLY A 466 19.88 57.37 47.23
CA GLY A 466 19.89 58.49 48.17
C GLY A 466 19.38 58.16 49.57
N ASP A 467 20.37 57.96 50.46
CA ASP A 467 20.43 58.19 51.92
C ASP A 467 19.58 57.39 52.92
#